data_AF-A0AAD4LKA4-F1
#
_entry.id   AF-A0AAD4LKA4-F1
#
_cell.length_a   1.000
_cell.length_b   1.000
_cell.length_c   1.000
_cell.angle_alpha   90.00
_cell.angle_beta   90.00
_cell.angle_gamma   90.00
#
_symmetry.space_group_name_H-M   'P 1'
#
loop_
_entity.id
_entity.type
_entity.pdbx_description
1 polymer ?
#
loop_
_entity_poly.entity_id
_entity_poly.type
_entity_poly.pdbx_seq_one_letter_code
_entity_poly.pdbx_strand_id
1 'polypeptide(L)'
;MHHIARRTYRPLRFRIRQFTMTTPRGSTDTPVQRVIHDKLTTLLQPSVLTITNDSWQHRHHDAMRDQRGNGETHFSVRVVSEEFIGKVRFCESLGA
;
A
#
# COMPACT_ATOMS: atom_id res chain seq x y z
N MET A 1 -53.72 -33.51 -28.33
CA MET A 1 -52.74 -32.41 -28.50
C MET A 1 -52.10 -32.15 -27.14
N HIS A 2 -50.78 -32.28 -27.02
CA HIS A 2 -49.87 -31.52 -26.13
C HIS A 2 -48.46 -32.13 -26.23
N HIS A 3 -47.63 -31.53 -27.07
CA HIS A 3 -46.20 -31.82 -27.19
C HIS A 3 -45.44 -31.20 -26.01
N ILE A 4 -44.68 -32.00 -25.27
CA ILE A 4 -43.78 -31.49 -24.23
C ILE A 4 -42.40 -31.26 -24.87
N ALA A 5 -42.08 -29.98 -25.11
CA ALA A 5 -40.81 -29.56 -25.68
C ALA A 5 -39.65 -29.81 -24.70
N ARG A 6 -38.67 -30.63 -25.10
CA ARG A 6 -37.45 -30.87 -24.32
C ARG A 6 -36.50 -29.67 -24.50
N ARG A 7 -36.41 -28.85 -23.47
CA ARG A 7 -35.50 -27.70 -23.39
C ARG A 7 -34.07 -28.20 -23.19
N THR A 8 -33.25 -28.16 -24.24
CA THR A 8 -31.82 -28.49 -24.16
C THR A 8 -31.06 -27.37 -23.45
N TYR A 9 -30.48 -27.66 -22.29
CA TYR A 9 -29.60 -26.73 -21.58
C TYR A 9 -28.17 -26.85 -22.13
N ARG A 10 -27.66 -25.77 -22.72
CA ARG A 10 -26.32 -25.66 -23.28
C ARG A 10 -25.42 -25.00 -22.22
N PRO A 11 -24.42 -25.67 -21.63
CA PRO A 11 -23.60 -25.06 -20.61
C PRO A 11 -22.63 -24.04 -21.22
N LEU A 12 -22.65 -22.83 -20.70
CA LEU A 12 -21.66 -21.79 -20.98
C LEU A 12 -20.31 -22.24 -20.39
N ARG A 13 -19.33 -22.52 -21.25
CA ARG A 13 -17.95 -22.82 -20.86
C ARG A 13 -17.29 -21.52 -20.41
N PHE A 14 -17.21 -21.29 -19.11
CA PHE A 14 -16.41 -20.20 -18.53
C PHE A 14 -14.93 -20.52 -18.71
N ARG A 15 -14.30 -19.85 -19.66
CA ARG A 15 -12.85 -19.93 -19.90
C ARG A 15 -12.18 -19.04 -18.85
N ILE A 16 -11.75 -19.62 -17.74
CA ILE A 16 -10.97 -18.93 -16.71
C ILE A 16 -9.66 -18.48 -17.37
N ARG A 17 -9.53 -17.18 -17.65
CA ARG A 17 -8.23 -16.58 -17.96
C ARG A 17 -7.37 -16.72 -16.70
N GLN A 18 -6.39 -17.60 -16.76
CA GLN A 18 -5.36 -17.67 -15.73
C GLN A 18 -4.57 -16.36 -15.78
N PHE A 19 -4.80 -15.50 -14.79
CA PHE A 19 -3.95 -14.34 -14.55
C PHE A 19 -2.70 -14.86 -13.84
N THR A 20 -1.57 -14.89 -14.52
CA THR A 20 -0.27 -15.07 -13.87
C THR A 20 -0.02 -13.83 -13.02
N MET A 21 -0.21 -13.94 -11.71
CA MET A 21 0.30 -12.93 -10.77
C MET A 21 1.82 -13.03 -10.77
N THR A 22 2.49 -12.12 -11.45
CA THR A 22 3.92 -11.90 -11.28
C THR A 22 4.12 -11.37 -9.87
N THR A 23 4.46 -12.23 -8.92
CA THR A 23 4.82 -11.82 -7.57
C THR A 23 6.08 -10.96 -7.64
N PRO A 24 6.03 -9.65 -7.32
CA PRO A 24 7.25 -8.86 -7.22
C PRO A 24 8.12 -9.46 -6.11
N ARG A 25 9.41 -9.62 -6.44
CA ARG A 25 10.40 -10.26 -5.58
C ARG A 25 10.90 -9.24 -4.57
N GLY A 26 10.63 -9.50 -3.29
CA GLY A 26 11.34 -8.93 -2.13
C GLY A 26 10.96 -7.49 -1.77
N SER A 27 9.99 -7.32 -0.88
CA SER A 27 9.89 -6.12 -0.07
C SER A 27 9.37 -6.49 1.31
N THR A 28 10.05 -6.00 2.34
CA THR A 28 9.63 -5.93 3.73
C THR A 28 8.38 -5.04 3.85
N ASP A 29 7.31 -5.41 3.17
CA ASP A 29 6.18 -4.53 2.89
C ASP A 29 5.04 -4.85 3.83
N THR A 30 5.15 -4.28 5.02
CA THR A 30 4.11 -4.35 6.05
C THR A 30 2.89 -3.51 5.60
N PRO A 31 1.66 -3.84 6.06
CA PRO A 31 0.43 -3.24 5.53
C PRO A 31 0.40 -1.71 5.46
N VAL A 32 0.92 -1.01 6.48
CA VAL A 32 0.98 0.47 6.49
C VAL A 32 2.09 0.97 5.57
N GLN A 33 3.26 0.33 5.58
CA GLN A 33 4.36 0.66 4.66
C GLN A 33 3.90 0.67 3.19
N ARG A 34 3.11 -0.33 2.79
CA ARG A 34 2.54 -0.41 1.44
C ARG A 34 1.66 0.78 1.12
N VAL A 35 0.74 1.12 2.03
CA VAL A 35 -0.19 2.24 1.81
C VAL A 35 0.57 3.57 1.73
N ILE A 36 1.65 3.75 2.52
CA ILE A 36 2.52 4.92 2.42
C ILE A 36 3.20 4.94 1.04
N HIS A 37 3.77 3.82 0.61
CA HIS A 37 4.42 3.70 -0.69
C HIS A 37 3.48 4.05 -1.84
N ASP A 38 2.28 3.47 -1.87
CA ASP A 38 1.31 3.67 -2.95
C ASP A 38 0.83 5.12 -3.02
N LYS A 39 0.54 5.72 -1.86
CA LYS A 39 0.11 7.13 -1.79
C LYS A 39 1.21 8.07 -2.26
N LEU A 40 2.44 7.92 -1.76
CA LEU A 40 3.55 8.80 -2.12
C LEU A 40 3.95 8.63 -3.58
N THR A 41 3.92 7.39 -4.09
CA THR A 41 4.20 7.12 -5.51
C THR A 41 3.15 7.76 -6.42
N THR A 42 1.87 7.62 -6.07
CA THR A 42 0.75 8.17 -6.85
C THR A 42 0.75 9.70 -6.85
N LEU A 43 0.98 10.32 -5.70
CA LEU A 43 0.83 11.77 -5.54
C LEU A 43 2.11 12.56 -5.88
N LEU A 44 3.28 11.97 -5.64
CA LEU A 44 4.55 12.69 -5.74
C LEU A 44 5.43 12.21 -6.89
N GLN A 45 5.09 11.11 -7.58
CA GLN A 45 5.86 10.58 -8.72
C GLN A 45 7.39 10.65 -8.50
N PRO A 46 7.90 10.10 -7.39
CA PRO A 46 9.27 10.39 -6.95
C PRO A 46 10.31 9.72 -7.85
N SER A 47 11.42 10.42 -8.09
CA SER A 47 12.62 9.82 -8.71
C SER A 47 13.39 8.94 -7.73
N VAL A 48 13.25 9.18 -6.42
CA VAL A 48 13.76 8.31 -5.36
C VAL A 48 12.76 8.26 -4.21
N LEU A 49 12.39 7.05 -3.78
CA LEU A 49 11.58 6.81 -2.59
C LEU A 49 12.23 5.73 -1.72
N THR A 50 12.52 6.06 -0.47
CA THR A 50 12.99 5.11 0.54
C THR A 50 12.09 5.21 1.76
N ILE A 51 11.56 4.07 2.22
CA ILE A 51 10.72 3.97 3.41
C ILE A 51 11.32 2.90 4.31
N THR A 52 11.63 3.28 5.55
CA THR A 52 12.19 2.39 6.56
C THR A 52 11.24 2.33 7.75
N ASN A 53 10.76 1.13 8.09
CA ASN A 53 9.98 0.90 9.31
C ASN A 53 10.90 0.77 10.52
N ASP A 54 10.98 1.82 11.33
CA ASP A 54 11.77 1.93 12.56
C ASP A 54 10.91 1.79 13.83
N SER A 55 9.68 1.29 13.70
CA SER A 55 8.76 1.02 14.82
C SER A 55 9.39 0.18 15.94
N TRP A 56 10.38 -0.66 15.62
CA TRP A 56 11.05 -1.48 16.60
C TRP A 56 11.82 -0.70 17.66
N GLN A 57 12.29 0.50 17.34
CA GLN A 57 13.02 1.37 18.26
C GLN A 57 12.11 1.87 19.41
N HIS A 58 10.79 1.80 19.24
CA HIS A 58 9.81 2.27 20.21
C HIS A 58 8.93 1.15 20.81
N ARG A 59 9.25 -0.12 20.54
CA ARG A 59 8.50 -1.29 21.03
C ARG A 59 8.51 -1.48 22.55
N HIS A 60 9.41 -0.80 23.25
CA HIS A 60 9.58 -0.91 24.71
C HIS A 60 8.72 0.08 25.50
N HIS A 61 7.97 0.98 24.84
CA HIS A 61 7.02 1.84 25.52
C HIS A 61 5.72 1.05 25.77
N ASP A 62 5.38 0.77 27.05
CA ASP A 62 4.29 -0.15 27.43
C ASP A 62 2.92 0.23 26.85
N ALA A 63 2.67 1.50 26.51
CA ALA A 63 1.45 1.95 25.83
C ALA A 63 1.27 1.39 24.40
N MET A 64 2.31 0.75 23.83
CA MET A 64 2.32 0.15 22.49
C MET A 64 2.07 -1.36 22.49
N ARG A 65 2.07 -1.99 23.68
CA ARG A 65 1.99 -3.45 23.82
C ARG A 65 0.57 -3.99 23.68
N ASP A 66 -0.42 -3.14 23.97
CA ASP A 66 -1.85 -3.49 24.00
C ASP A 66 -2.64 -2.95 22.79
N GLN A 67 -1.94 -2.42 21.78
CA GLN A 67 -2.59 -1.90 20.60
C GLN A 67 -3.04 -3.05 19.70
N ARG A 68 -4.35 -3.11 19.42
CA ARG A 68 -4.98 -3.89 18.34
C ARG A 68 -4.53 -3.43 16.92
N GLY A 69 -3.32 -2.87 16.80
CA GLY A 69 -2.69 -2.40 15.58
C GLY A 69 -1.64 -3.39 15.08
N ASN A 70 -1.21 -3.22 13.84
CA ASN A 70 -0.16 -4.01 13.16
C ASN A 70 1.26 -3.76 13.68
N GLY A 71 1.44 -2.94 14.73
CA GLY A 71 2.76 -2.58 15.28
C GLY A 71 3.57 -1.61 14.43
N GLU A 72 2.98 -1.05 13.38
CA GLU A 72 3.61 -0.11 12.46
C GLU A 72 3.27 1.33 12.87
N THR A 73 4.22 2.03 13.51
CA THR A 73 3.96 3.34 14.14
C THR A 73 5.02 4.40 13.85
N HIS A 74 6.25 4.01 13.56
CA HIS A 74 7.32 4.93 13.19
C HIS A 74 7.86 4.53 11.81
N PHE A 75 8.05 5.54 10.98
CA PHE A 75 8.63 5.40 9.65
C PHE A 75 9.57 6.56 9.35
N SER A 76 10.78 6.23 8.92
CA SER A 76 11.69 7.17 8.27
C SER A 76 11.46 7.14 6.76
N VAL A 77 11.15 8.29 6.17
CA VAL A 77 10.82 8.40 4.74
C VAL A 77 11.73 9.43 4.06
N ARG A 78 12.36 9.03 2.96
CA ARG A 78 13.13 9.90 2.08
C ARG A 78 12.50 9.92 0.69
N VAL A 79 12.14 11.11 0.23
CA VAL A 79 11.48 11.33 -1.07
C VAL A 79 12.26 12.38 -1.86
N VAL A 80 12.56 12.09 -3.13
CA VAL A 80 13.07 13.06 -4.11
C VAL A 80 12.03 13.16 -5.22
N SER A 81 11.48 14.36 -5.44
CA SER A 81 10.43 14.61 -6.43
C SER A 81 10.47 16.06 -6.90
N GLU A 82 10.14 16.28 -8.18
CA GLU A 82 9.94 17.60 -8.78
C GLU A 82 8.72 18.33 -8.19
N GLU A 83 7.77 17.60 -7.61
CA GLU A 83 6.61 18.17 -6.91
C GLU A 83 7.03 19.06 -5.74
N PHE A 84 8.29 19.00 -5.26
CA PHE A 84 8.78 19.90 -4.22
C PHE A 84 9.38 21.22 -4.75
N ILE A 85 9.51 21.41 -6.05
CA ILE A 85 10.03 22.67 -6.62
C ILE A 85 9.11 23.83 -6.22
N GLY A 86 9.70 24.91 -5.73
CA GLY A 86 8.98 26.11 -5.27
C GLY A 86 8.28 25.94 -3.91
N LYS A 87 8.36 24.77 -3.26
CA LYS A 87 7.84 24.56 -1.90
C LYS A 87 8.94 24.77 -0.87
N VAL A 88 8.68 25.57 0.16
CA VAL A 88 9.61 25.76 1.28
C VAL A 88 9.44 24.65 2.31
N ARG A 89 10.50 24.36 3.05
CA ARG A 89 10.34 23.62 4.31
C ARG A 89 9.58 24.51 5.26
N PHE A 90 8.46 24.03 5.78
CA PHE A 90 7.84 24.69 6.91
C PHE A 90 8.72 24.44 8.12
N CYS A 91 9.50 25.45 8.48
CA CYS A 91 10.22 25.51 9.74
C CYS A 91 9.47 26.55 10.56
N GLU A 92 8.73 26.13 11.57
CA GLU A 92 8.16 27.06 12.55
C GLU A 92 9.30 27.60 13.40
N SER A 93 9.95 28.67 12.94
CA SER A 93 10.90 29.42 13.73
C SER A 93 10.11 30.22 14.77
N LEU A 94 10.06 29.74 16.01
CA LEU A 94 9.75 30.60 17.15
C LEU A 94 10.80 31.71 17.18
N GLY A 95 10.34 32.94 16.97
CA GLY A 95 11.20 34.12 16.99
C GLY A 95 11.84 34.33 18.36
N ALA A 96 13.12 34.70 18.33
CA ALA A 96 13.80 35.50 19.34
C ALA A 96 14.90 36.31 18.62
#